data_AF-A0A5P9CY05-F1
#
_entry.id   AF-A0A5P9CY05-F1
#
_cell.length_a   1.000
_cell.length_b   1.000
_cell.length_c   1.000
_cell.angle_alpha   90.00
_cell.angle_beta   90.00
_cell.angle_gamma   90.00
#
_symmetry.space_group_name_H-M   'P 1'
#
loop_
_entity.id
_entity.type
_entity.pdbx_description
1 polymer ?
#
loop_
_entity_poly.entity_id
_entity_poly.type
_entity_poly.pdbx_seq_one_letter_code
_entity_poly.pdbx_strand_id
1 'polypeptide(L)'
;MTRLLNRVFLAVAISCAGALPGVPAAAYQQLLTYRIAGQDILAITAGDHVDEDPWALALTVVPSGGMGNEIIIESDGGLDECKQQLEYVKGSKSDYIEIVIDMNASTMNGVLVIQCATFQGLFTSGQ
;
A
#
# COMPACT_ATOMS: atom_id res chain seq x y z
N MET A 1 -54.78 -59.70 -23.70
CA MET A 1 -55.74 -58.57 -23.73
C MET A 1 -54.96 -57.26 -23.87
N THR A 2 -54.86 -56.80 -25.11
CA THR A 2 -55.05 -55.42 -25.61
C THR A 2 -54.48 -54.19 -24.87
N ARG A 3 -53.62 -53.44 -25.60
CA ARG A 3 -53.52 -51.97 -25.84
C ARG A 3 -52.05 -51.50 -25.77
N LEU A 4 -51.33 -51.26 -26.87
CA LEU A 4 -51.36 -50.14 -27.85
C LEU A 4 -51.25 -48.71 -27.27
N LEU A 5 -50.24 -47.99 -27.81
CA LEU A 5 -50.02 -46.52 -27.94
C LEU A 5 -49.51 -45.73 -26.72
N ASN A 6 -48.32 -45.10 -26.80
CA ASN A 6 -47.92 -43.88 -27.55
C ASN A 6 -48.33 -42.57 -26.84
N ARG A 7 -47.34 -41.79 -26.39
CA ARG A 7 -47.30 -40.35 -25.99
C ARG A 7 -45.92 -40.11 -25.37
N VAL A 8 -44.89 -39.70 -26.11
CA VAL A 8 -44.53 -38.33 -26.53
C VAL A 8 -44.65 -37.28 -25.40
N PHE A 9 -43.54 -36.57 -25.19
CA PHE A 9 -43.32 -35.34 -24.41
C PHE A 9 -43.31 -35.45 -22.88
N LEU A 10 -42.12 -35.30 -22.27
CA LEU A 10 -41.78 -34.02 -21.64
C LEU A 10 -40.27 -33.92 -21.39
N ALA A 11 -39.64 -32.93 -22.01
CA ALA A 11 -38.26 -32.54 -21.74
C ALA A 11 -38.17 -32.02 -20.29
N VAL A 12 -37.38 -32.67 -19.44
CA VAL A 12 -36.95 -32.07 -18.18
C VAL A 12 -35.74 -31.20 -18.48
N ALA A 13 -35.99 -29.90 -18.44
CA ALA A 13 -35.01 -28.84 -18.62
C ALA A 13 -33.85 -29.02 -17.63
N ILE A 14 -32.67 -29.31 -18.15
CA ILE A 14 -31.40 -29.10 -17.42
C ILE A 14 -31.16 -27.60 -17.44
N SER A 15 -31.80 -26.90 -16.50
CA SER A 15 -31.51 -25.51 -16.19
C SER A 15 -30.34 -25.46 -15.22
N CYS A 16 -29.12 -25.74 -15.71
CA CYS A 16 -27.93 -25.13 -15.11
C CYS A 16 -27.94 -23.65 -15.51
N ALA A 17 -28.77 -22.87 -14.81
CA ALA A 17 -28.70 -21.42 -14.84
C ALA A 17 -27.26 -21.03 -14.48
N GLY A 18 -26.61 -20.36 -15.42
CA GLY A 18 -25.17 -20.15 -15.43
C GLY A 18 -24.67 -19.51 -14.13
N ALA A 19 -23.77 -20.23 -13.46
CA ALA A 19 -22.69 -19.56 -12.76
C ALA A 19 -21.84 -18.92 -13.84
N LEU A 20 -22.13 -17.64 -14.16
CA LEU A 20 -21.10 -16.78 -14.72
C LEU A 20 -19.91 -16.90 -13.76
N PRO A 21 -18.71 -17.32 -14.21
CA PRO A 21 -17.55 -17.14 -13.37
C PRO A 21 -17.49 -15.64 -13.09
N GLY A 22 -17.76 -15.26 -11.84
CA GLY A 22 -17.52 -13.91 -11.37
C GLY A 22 -16.08 -13.62 -11.77
N VAL A 23 -15.90 -12.74 -12.76
CA VAL A 23 -14.59 -12.24 -13.12
C VAL A 23 -14.00 -11.78 -11.80
N PRO A 24 -12.81 -12.27 -11.39
CA PRO A 24 -12.21 -11.74 -10.18
C PRO A 24 -12.18 -10.23 -10.40
N ALA A 25 -12.90 -9.48 -9.57
CA ALA A 25 -12.72 -8.06 -9.52
C ALA A 25 -11.24 -7.93 -9.19
N ALA A 26 -10.43 -7.56 -10.18
CA ALA A 26 -9.03 -7.30 -9.96
C ALA A 26 -9.03 -6.21 -8.89
N ALA A 27 -8.68 -6.58 -7.66
CA ALA A 27 -8.53 -5.63 -6.59
C ALA A 27 -7.37 -4.74 -7.05
N TYR A 28 -7.73 -3.58 -7.58
CA TYR A 28 -6.78 -2.55 -7.96
C TYR A 28 -5.97 -2.25 -6.72
N GLN A 29 -4.64 -2.37 -6.76
CA GLN A 29 -3.77 -2.02 -5.64
C GLN A 29 -3.19 -0.64 -5.89
N GLN A 30 -3.38 0.29 -4.96
CA GLN A 30 -2.89 1.66 -5.07
C GLN A 30 -1.65 1.85 -4.20
N LEU A 31 -0.47 1.83 -4.82
CA LEU A 31 0.80 2.03 -4.12
C LEU A 31 1.30 3.46 -4.27
N LEU A 32 1.68 4.06 -3.15
CA LEU A 32 2.40 5.32 -3.09
C LEU A 32 3.84 5.05 -2.65
N THR A 33 4.82 5.50 -3.44
CA THR A 33 6.23 5.27 -3.15
C THR A 33 6.97 6.60 -2.96
N TYR A 34 7.63 6.73 -1.82
CA TYR A 34 8.58 7.80 -1.56
C TYR A 34 10.00 7.26 -1.62
N ARG A 35 10.89 8.01 -2.27
CA ARG A 35 12.34 7.81 -2.21
C ARG A 35 12.98 9.09 -1.73
N ILE A 36 13.51 9.07 -0.51
CA ILE A 36 13.99 10.26 0.18
C ILE A 36 15.47 10.07 0.49
N ALA A 37 16.31 10.96 -0.03
CA ALA A 37 17.73 10.96 0.28
C ALA A 37 17.95 11.29 1.76
N GLY A 38 18.86 10.57 2.42
CA GLY A 38 19.14 10.77 3.85
C GLY A 38 19.53 12.22 4.19
N GLN A 39 20.35 12.83 3.34
CA GLN A 39 20.81 14.21 3.46
C GLN A 39 19.69 15.26 3.38
N ASP A 40 18.56 14.93 2.75
CA ASP A 40 17.44 15.85 2.59
C ASP A 40 16.47 15.78 3.79
N ILE A 41 16.63 14.82 4.70
CA ILE A 41 15.77 14.67 5.89
C ILE A 41 16.23 15.63 6.99
N LEU A 42 15.35 16.57 7.39
CA LEU A 42 15.64 17.51 8.47
C LEU A 42 15.06 17.08 9.81
N ALA A 43 13.81 16.63 9.82
CA ALA A 43 13.09 16.29 11.04
C ALA A 43 12.13 15.13 10.78
N ILE A 44 11.96 14.31 11.81
CA ILE A 44 11.04 13.18 11.84
C ILE A 44 10.28 13.30 13.17
N THR A 45 8.97 13.48 13.08
CA THR A 45 8.11 13.67 14.25
C THR A 45 7.00 12.63 14.21
N ALA A 46 6.82 11.89 15.31
CA ALA A 46 5.65 11.03 15.46
C ALA A 46 4.43 11.90 15.77
N GLY A 47 3.34 11.67 15.04
CA GLY A 47 2.04 12.25 15.35
C GLY A 47 1.46 11.64 16.62
N ASP A 48 0.48 12.32 17.19
CA ASP A 48 -0.35 11.74 18.24
C ASP A 48 -1.17 10.59 17.66
N HIS A 49 -1.30 9.49 18.41
CA HIS A 49 -2.10 8.34 18.01
C HIS A 49 -3.32 8.21 18.91
N VAL A 50 -4.49 8.01 18.28
CA VAL A 50 -5.76 7.65 18.91
C VAL A 50 -6.13 6.29 18.34
N ASP A 51 -6.68 5.38 19.16
CA ASP A 51 -6.83 3.94 18.82
C ASP A 51 -7.53 3.63 17.48
N GLU A 52 -8.38 4.53 16.97
CA GLU A 52 -9.10 4.35 15.69
C GLU A 52 -8.42 5.08 14.50
N ASP A 53 -7.47 5.97 14.76
CA ASP A 53 -6.72 6.71 13.75
C ASP A 53 -5.47 5.94 13.32
N PRO A 54 -5.02 6.07 12.04
CA PRO A 54 -3.76 5.47 11.63
C PRO A 54 -2.59 6.11 12.41
N TRP A 55 -1.51 5.37 12.55
CA TRP A 55 -0.25 5.94 13.04
C TRP A 55 0.27 6.95 12.02
N ALA A 56 0.81 8.06 12.49
CA ALA A 56 1.34 9.10 11.62
C ALA A 56 2.82 9.45 11.93
N LEU A 57 3.60 9.67 10.87
CA LEU A 57 4.92 10.29 10.93
C LEU A 57 4.94 11.52 10.02
N ALA A 58 5.31 12.67 10.58
CA ALA A 58 5.60 13.88 9.81
C ALA A 58 7.10 13.97 9.52
N LEU A 59 7.46 14.09 8.25
CA LEU A 59 8.82 14.24 7.78
C LEU A 59 8.99 15.63 7.18
N THR A 60 9.94 16.40 7.69
CA THR A 60 10.38 17.63 7.03
C THR A 60 11.56 17.29 6.13
N VAL A 61 11.37 17.45 4.83
CA VAL A 61 12.42 17.21 3.82
C VAL A 61 12.78 18.51 3.11
N VAL A 62 14.07 18.80 2.97
CA VAL A 62 14.59 19.90 2.17
C VAL A 62 15.47 19.32 1.07
N PRO A 63 14.95 19.24 -0.17
CA PRO A 63 15.77 18.90 -1.32
C PRO A 63 16.91 19.91 -1.43
N SER A 64 18.10 19.43 -1.77
CA SER A 64 19.30 20.28 -1.95
C SER A 64 19.00 21.56 -2.75
N GLY A 65 19.02 22.72 -2.08
CA GLY A 65 18.79 24.05 -2.69
C GLY A 65 17.33 24.50 -2.81
N GLY A 66 16.37 23.74 -2.28
CA GLY A 66 14.93 24.03 -2.33
C GLY A 66 14.33 24.54 -1.02
N MET A 67 13.00 24.77 -1.05
CA MET A 67 12.21 25.00 0.18
C MET A 67 11.82 23.66 0.81
N GLY A 68 11.70 23.65 2.14
CA GLY A 68 11.27 22.47 2.88
C GLY A 68 9.82 22.12 2.60
N ASN A 69 9.58 20.82 2.39
CA ASN A 69 8.26 20.23 2.27
C ASN A 69 8.01 19.31 3.47
N GLU A 70 6.76 19.28 3.92
CA GLU A 70 6.31 18.29 4.90
C GLU A 70 5.65 17.12 4.16
N ILE A 71 6.03 15.90 4.53
CA ILE A 71 5.42 14.65 4.05
C ILE A 71 4.82 13.97 5.28
N ILE A 72 3.54 13.62 5.22
CA ILE A 72 2.86 12.84 6.25
C ILE A 72 2.76 11.41 5.76
N ILE A 73 3.23 10.47 6.59
CA ILE A 73 3.19 9.03 6.34
C ILE A 73 2.25 8.41 7.34
N GLU A 74 1.25 7.69 6.86
CA GLU A 74 0.22 7.06 7.68
C GLU A 74 0.25 5.53 7.53
N SER A 75 -0.08 4.81 8.60
CA SER A 75 -0.13 3.34 8.58
C SER A 75 -0.99 2.79 9.72
N ASP A 76 -1.85 1.81 9.43
CA ASP A 76 -2.52 1.00 10.45
C ASP A 76 -1.59 -0.04 11.10
N GLY A 77 -0.41 -0.28 10.54
CA GLY A 77 0.55 -1.31 10.98
C GLY A 77 1.60 -0.86 12.00
N GLY A 78 1.45 0.33 12.59
CA GLY A 78 2.52 0.97 13.37
C GLY A 78 3.63 1.54 12.48
N LEU A 79 4.48 2.41 13.07
CA LEU A 79 5.53 3.13 12.34
C LEU A 79 6.89 3.17 13.04
N ASP A 80 7.06 2.49 14.17
CA ASP A 80 8.30 2.56 14.97
C ASP A 80 9.54 2.08 14.23
N GLU A 81 9.42 0.99 13.47
CA GLU A 81 10.52 0.49 12.64
C GLU A 81 10.85 1.47 11.52
N CYS A 82 9.84 2.01 10.85
CA CYS A 82 10.03 3.00 9.80
C CYS A 82 10.70 4.27 10.33
N LYS A 83 10.27 4.73 11.51
CA LYS A 83 10.92 5.85 12.22
C LYS A 83 12.38 5.56 12.52
N GLN A 84 12.71 4.36 12.99
CA GLN A 84 14.12 3.98 13.25
C GLN A 84 14.96 4.00 11.98
N GLN A 85 14.46 3.48 10.86
CA GLN A 85 15.16 3.52 9.56
C GLN A 85 15.33 4.96 9.05
N LEU A 86 14.32 5.81 9.24
CA LEU A 86 14.36 7.22 8.91
C LEU A 86 15.43 7.97 9.73
N GLU A 87 15.47 7.76 11.05
CA GLU A 87 16.48 8.37 11.91
C GLU A 87 17.89 7.85 11.60
N TYR A 88 18.01 6.58 11.23
CA TYR A 88 19.28 5.98 10.82
C TYR A 88 19.84 6.63 9.56
N VAL A 89 19.01 6.85 8.54
CA VAL A 89 19.45 7.39 7.24
C VAL A 89 19.61 8.92 7.26
N LYS A 90 18.99 9.61 8.21
CA LYS A 90 19.00 11.07 8.33
C LYS A 90 20.43 11.64 8.33
N GLY A 91 20.69 12.58 7.43
CA GLY A 91 22.00 13.20 7.24
C GLY A 91 23.02 12.34 6.49
N SER A 92 22.68 11.11 6.08
CA SER A 92 23.56 10.27 5.26
C SER A 92 23.71 10.86 3.86
N LYS A 93 24.95 10.89 3.34
CA LYS A 93 25.30 11.44 2.03
C LYS A 93 25.13 10.45 0.87
N SER A 94 25.03 9.17 1.18
CA SER A 94 25.01 8.08 0.19
C SER A 94 23.73 7.25 0.26
N ASP A 95 23.04 7.30 1.39
CA ASP A 95 21.95 6.39 1.68
C ASP A 95 20.61 7.11 1.50
N TYR A 96 19.59 6.32 1.19
CA TYR A 96 18.24 6.80 1.06
C TYR A 96 17.26 5.78 1.59
N ILE A 97 16.05 6.25 1.85
CA ILE A 97 14.96 5.40 2.29
C ILE A 97 13.93 5.29 1.17
N GLU A 98 13.44 4.08 0.96
CA GLU A 98 12.25 3.84 0.16
C GLU A 98 11.10 3.43 1.08
N ILE A 99 10.00 4.16 0.96
CA ILE A 99 8.78 3.93 1.72
C ILE A 99 7.68 3.61 0.72
N VAL A 100 7.03 2.46 0.89
CA VAL A 100 5.92 2.02 0.04
C VAL A 100 4.70 1.89 0.93
N ILE A 101 3.66 2.63 0.56
CA ILE A 101 2.39 2.70 1.26
C ILE A 101 1.33 2.11 0.34
N ASP A 102 0.60 1.11 0.83
CA ASP A 102 -0.61 0.62 0.22
C ASP A 102 -1.78 1.51 0.69
N MET A 103 -2.35 2.28 -0.23
CA MET A 103 -3.43 3.25 0.01
C MET A 103 -4.82 2.62 -0.09
N ASN A 104 -4.89 1.31 -0.30
CA ASN A 104 -6.15 0.56 -0.24
C ASN A 104 -5.96 -0.82 0.39
N ALA A 105 -5.12 -0.85 1.43
CA ALA A 105 -4.92 -2.03 2.24
C ALA A 105 -6.23 -2.49 2.89
N SER A 106 -6.35 -3.79 3.16
CA SER A 106 -7.50 -4.33 3.90
C SER A 106 -7.32 -4.14 5.42
N THR A 107 -7.13 -2.89 5.84
CA THR A 107 -6.96 -2.45 7.24
C THR A 107 -8.09 -1.50 7.64
N MET A 108 -8.07 -0.96 8.86
CA MET A 108 -9.20 -0.19 9.42
C MET A 108 -9.44 1.12 8.65
N ASN A 109 -8.36 1.83 8.34
CA ASN A 109 -8.36 3.10 7.63
C ASN A 109 -7.98 2.94 6.15
N GLY A 110 -7.66 1.72 5.71
CA GLY A 110 -7.31 1.41 4.33
C GLY A 110 -5.90 1.82 3.93
N VAL A 111 -5.04 2.17 4.90
CA VAL A 111 -3.66 2.59 4.67
C VAL A 111 -2.67 1.72 5.46
N LEU A 112 -1.64 1.23 4.77
CA LEU A 112 -0.60 0.41 5.37
C LEU A 112 0.76 0.69 4.76
N VAL A 113 1.75 1.04 5.58
CA VAL A 113 3.15 1.00 5.15
C VAL A 113 3.58 -0.45 5.03
N ILE A 114 3.83 -0.90 3.80
CA ILE A 114 4.25 -2.28 3.51
C ILE A 114 5.77 -2.42 3.36
N GLN A 115 6.47 -1.29 3.18
CA GLN A 115 7.92 -1.26 3.14
C GLN A 115 8.44 0.09 3.67
N CYS A 116 9.48 0.03 4.49
CA CYS A 116 10.27 1.19 4.87
C CYS A 116 11.71 0.72 5.10
N ALA A 117 12.55 0.84 4.08
CA ALA A 117 13.87 0.23 4.07
C ALA A 117 14.95 1.19 3.55
N THR A 118 16.14 1.10 4.14
CA THR A 118 17.31 1.86 3.72
C THR A 118 18.05 1.15 2.59
N PHE A 119 18.46 1.93 1.60
CA PHE A 119 19.24 1.52 0.45
C PHE A 119 20.42 2.46 0.26
N GLN A 120 21.43 2.01 -0.47
CA GLN A 120 22.66 2.77 -0.72
C GLN A 120 22.79 3.13 -2.20
N GLY A 121 23.43 4.27 -2.48
CA GLY A 121 24.03 4.54 -3.79
C GLY A 121 23.10 5.08 -4.89
N LEU A 122 21.87 5.48 -4.58
CA LEU A 122 20.98 6.14 -5.55
C LEU A 122 21.20 7.66 -5.61
N PHE A 123 21.58 8.28 -4.50
CA PHE A 123 21.93 9.70 -4.44
C PHE A 123 23.41 9.81 -4.12
N THR A 124 24.26 9.72 -5.16
CA THR A 124 25.66 10.11 -5.01
C THR A 124 25.69 11.63 -4.93
N SER A 125 26.24 12.20 -3.84
CA SER A 125 26.70 13.58 -3.85
C SER A 125 27.55 13.76 -5.11
N GLY A 126 27.13 14.65 -6.01
CA GLY A 126 27.78 14.85 -7.30
C GLY A 126 29.30 14.94 -7.17
N GLN A 127 29.97 14.43 -8.21
CA GLN A 127 31.34 14.86 -8.53
C GLN A 127 31.44 16.39 -8.53
#